data_AF-W2W6F5-F1
#
_entry.id   AF-W2W6F5-F1
#
_cell.length_a   1.000
_cell.length_b   1.000
_cell.length_c   1.000
_cell.angle_alpha   90.00
_cell.angle_beta   90.00
_cell.angle_gamma   90.00
#
_symmetry.space_group_name_H-M   'P 1'
#
loop_
_entity.id
_entity.type
_entity.pdbx_description
1 polymer ?
#
loop_
_entity_poly.entity_id
_entity_poly.type
_entity_poly.pdbx_seq_one_letter_code
_entity_poly.pdbx_strand_id
1 'polypeptide(L)'
;MWDADDAQYNAVQRVLDVDSNLNIIMCFYHVVAKVYEKTKGLQPALYAGVAKGLNGLHYATTEAEFVITPARVLDNWSLHPGLASFKAYFTSVWLSRRFTPFLPMADISHTTRVCDDEQSCRELQRCYQARLHTALPDVNGRVTA
;
A
#
# COMPACT_ATOMS: atom_id res chain seq x y z
N MET A 1 5.07 -12.63 -5.79
CA MET A 1 4.53 -11.51 -4.98
C MET A 1 3.03 -11.75 -4.82
N TRP A 2 2.59 -12.23 -3.65
CA TRP A 2 1.27 -12.90 -3.45
C TRP A 2 0.42 -12.19 -2.35
N ASP A 3 -0.87 -12.50 -2.20
CA ASP A 3 -1.70 -12.15 -1.01
C ASP A 3 -1.35 -13.06 0.17
N ALA A 4 -0.14 -12.91 0.70
CA ALA A 4 0.44 -13.87 1.65
C ALA A 4 -0.24 -13.75 3.02
N ASP A 5 -0.74 -14.87 3.51
CA ASP A 5 -1.21 -15.02 4.88
C ASP A 5 -0.16 -15.70 5.77
N ASP A 6 -0.41 -15.75 7.07
CA ASP A 6 0.54 -16.35 8.04
C ASP A 6 0.79 -17.84 7.75
N ALA A 7 -0.19 -18.57 7.20
CA ALA A 7 -0.03 -19.98 6.88
C ALA A 7 0.92 -20.19 5.70
N GLN A 8 0.80 -19.34 4.67
CA GLN A 8 1.68 -19.34 3.51
C GLN A 8 3.10 -18.91 3.89
N TYR A 9 3.26 -17.88 4.73
CA TYR A 9 4.57 -17.49 5.28
C TYR A 9 5.22 -18.65 6.01
N ASN A 10 4.50 -19.27 6.94
CA ASN A 10 5.01 -20.40 7.71
C ASN A 10 5.29 -21.62 6.82
N ALA A 11 4.57 -21.82 5.72
CA ALA A 11 4.86 -22.87 4.74
C ALA A 11 6.15 -22.58 3.98
N VAL A 12 6.32 -21.36 3.46
CA VAL A 12 7.53 -20.92 2.75
C VAL A 12 8.77 -21.05 3.64
N GLN A 13 8.70 -20.55 4.87
CA GLN A 13 9.79 -20.64 5.85
C GLN A 13 10.14 -22.10 6.20
N ARG A 14 9.14 -23.00 6.30
CA ARG A 14 9.37 -24.41 6.58
C ARG A 14 9.97 -25.18 5.40
N VAL A 15 9.69 -24.77 4.17
CA VAL A 15 10.10 -25.51 2.96
C VAL A 15 11.42 -25.01 2.39
N LEU A 16 11.68 -23.69 2.43
CA LEU A 16 12.85 -23.07 1.82
C LEU A 16 14.03 -22.89 2.78
N ASP A 17 13.89 -23.36 4.02
CA ASP A 17 14.86 -23.30 5.12
C ASP A 17 15.23 -21.87 5.56
N VAL A 18 15.58 -21.75 6.85
CA VAL A 18 15.67 -20.47 7.59
C VAL A 18 16.83 -19.57 7.12
N ASP A 19 17.82 -20.14 6.43
CA ASP A 19 19.01 -19.44 5.90
C ASP A 19 18.80 -18.79 4.53
N SER A 20 17.62 -18.94 3.94
CA SER A 20 17.28 -18.24 2.72
C SER A 20 16.90 -16.78 3.06
N ASN A 21 17.72 -15.82 2.61
CA ASN A 21 17.46 -14.36 2.71
C ASN A 21 16.24 -13.94 1.85
N LEU A 22 15.11 -14.62 2.00
CA LEU A 22 13.91 -14.42 1.21
C LEU A 22 13.06 -13.30 1.81
N ASN A 23 13.07 -12.17 1.12
CA ASN A 23 12.11 -11.10 1.36
C ASN A 23 10.75 -11.51 0.76
N ILE A 24 9.81 -11.91 1.62
CA ILE A 24 8.42 -12.14 1.21
C ILE A 24 7.72 -10.78 1.12
N ILE A 25 7.55 -10.30 -0.11
CA ILE A 25 6.97 -8.99 -0.40
C ILE A 25 5.51 -9.16 -0.80
N MET A 26 4.63 -8.35 -0.18
CA MET A 26 3.23 -8.28 -0.56
C MET A 26 3.05 -7.46 -1.84
N CYS A 27 2.15 -7.90 -2.72
CA CYS A 27 1.85 -7.12 -3.91
C CYS A 27 1.21 -5.78 -3.55
N PHE A 28 1.75 -4.68 -4.06
CA PHE A 28 1.19 -3.35 -3.87
C PHE A 28 -0.31 -3.29 -4.23
N TYR A 29 -0.71 -3.96 -5.30
CA TYR A 29 -2.12 -3.99 -5.72
C TYR A 29 -3.02 -4.74 -4.73
N HIS A 30 -2.52 -5.79 -4.06
CA HIS A 30 -3.27 -6.44 -2.98
C HIS A 30 -3.41 -5.51 -1.76
N VAL A 31 -2.37 -4.74 -1.43
CA VAL A 31 -2.44 -3.69 -0.39
C VAL A 31 -3.51 -2.67 -0.78
N VAL A 32 -3.48 -2.16 -2.02
CA VAL A 32 -4.46 -1.20 -2.53
C VAL A 32 -5.88 -1.75 -2.48
N ALA A 33 -6.12 -3.01 -2.84
CA ALA A 33 -7.43 -3.63 -2.75
C ALA A 33 -7.98 -3.63 -1.32
N LYS A 34 -7.19 -4.11 -0.35
CA LYS A 34 -7.61 -4.14 1.05
C LYS A 34 -7.79 -2.73 1.62
N VAL A 35 -6.97 -1.77 1.21
CA VAL A 35 -7.13 -0.37 1.62
C VAL A 35 -8.38 0.25 0.99
N TYR A 36 -8.67 -0.02 -0.28
CA TYR A 36 -9.90 0.45 -0.93
C TYR A 36 -11.13 -0.01 -0.15
N GLU A 37 -11.21 -1.29 0.21
CA GLU A 37 -12.29 -1.85 1.04
C GLU A 37 -12.40 -1.16 2.40
N LYS A 38 -11.28 -1.00 3.11
CA LYS A 38 -11.23 -0.36 4.44
C LYS A 38 -11.53 1.13 4.44
N THR A 39 -11.52 1.76 3.26
CA THR A 39 -11.73 3.20 3.13
C THR A 39 -13.04 3.55 2.46
N LYS A 40 -13.89 2.62 2.00
CA LYS A 40 -15.13 2.91 1.25
C LYS A 40 -16.03 3.99 1.88
N GLY A 41 -16.10 4.05 3.21
CA GLY A 41 -16.90 5.04 3.95
C GLY A 41 -16.19 6.36 4.29
N LEU A 42 -14.92 6.53 3.91
CA LEU A 42 -14.19 7.76 4.18
C LEU A 42 -14.62 8.90 3.27
N GLN A 43 -14.66 10.11 3.84
CA GLN A 43 -14.79 11.33 3.04
C GLN A 43 -13.68 11.43 2.00
N PRO A 44 -13.95 12.01 0.81
CA PRO A 44 -12.98 12.04 -0.28
C PRO A 44 -11.63 12.66 0.12
N ALA A 45 -11.62 13.77 0.85
CA ALA A 45 -10.39 14.41 1.32
C ALA A 45 -9.52 13.49 2.22
N LEU A 46 -10.16 12.68 3.08
CA LEU A 46 -9.47 11.71 3.92
C LEU A 46 -8.90 10.55 3.09
N TYR A 47 -9.67 10.07 2.11
CA TYR A 47 -9.20 9.05 1.17
C TYR A 47 -8.01 9.54 0.33
N ALA A 48 -8.02 10.79 -0.14
CA ALA A 48 -6.89 11.39 -0.86
C ALA A 48 -5.62 11.39 0.01
N GLY A 49 -5.75 11.69 1.32
CA GLY A 49 -4.65 11.59 2.28
C GLY A 49 -4.11 10.16 2.44
N VAL A 50 -4.98 9.16 2.47
CA VAL A 50 -4.59 7.74 2.50
C VAL A 50 -3.86 7.34 1.22
N ALA A 51 -4.43 7.67 0.07
CA ALA A 51 -3.86 7.37 -1.26
C ALA A 51 -2.47 8.02 -1.45
N LYS A 52 -2.32 9.28 -1.04
CA LYS A 52 -1.02 9.97 -1.07
C LYS A 52 0.02 9.25 -0.20
N GLY A 53 -0.37 8.80 0.99
CA GLY A 53 0.51 8.03 1.86
C GLY A 53 0.95 6.70 1.25
N LEU A 54 0.01 5.95 0.67
CA LEU A 54 0.31 4.69 -0.04
C LEU A 54 1.25 4.88 -1.22
N ASN A 55 1.02 5.90 -2.04
CA ASN A 55 1.89 6.21 -3.17
C ASN A 55 3.30 6.57 -2.69
N GLY A 56 3.41 7.35 -1.61
CA GLY A 56 4.71 7.67 -1.02
C GLY A 56 5.48 6.44 -0.55
N LEU A 57 4.79 5.46 0.03
CA LEU A 57 5.39 4.18 0.44
C LEU A 57 5.83 3.34 -0.76
N HIS A 58 5.02 3.29 -1.82
CA HIS A 58 5.30 2.48 -3.01
C HIS A 58 6.42 3.05 -3.88
N TYR A 59 6.46 4.38 -4.01
CA TYR A 59 7.42 5.07 -4.88
C TYR A 59 8.68 5.55 -4.16
N ALA A 60 8.92 5.10 -2.92
CA ALA A 60 10.18 5.38 -2.23
C ALA A 60 11.36 4.87 -3.07
N THR A 61 12.28 5.77 -3.42
CA THR A 61 13.33 5.49 -4.41
C THR A 61 14.65 5.06 -3.77
N THR A 62 14.83 5.37 -2.49
CA THR A 62 16.03 5.03 -1.72
C THR A 62 15.66 4.28 -0.45
N GLU A 63 16.60 3.49 0.08
CA GLU A 63 16.43 2.83 1.37
C GLU A 63 16.20 3.84 2.50
N ALA A 64 16.91 4.96 2.50
CA ALA A 64 16.71 6.03 3.47
C ALA A 64 15.27 6.59 3.41
N GLU A 65 14.76 6.87 2.21
CA GLU A 65 13.38 7.33 2.02
C GLU A 65 12.36 6.26 2.45
N PHE A 66 12.66 5.00 2.16
CA PHE A 66 11.84 3.86 2.55
C PHE A 66 11.70 3.72 4.06
N VAL A 67 12.80 3.85 4.80
CA VAL A 67 12.82 3.73 6.27
C VAL A 67 12.02 4.86 6.95
N ILE A 68 12.12 6.09 6.44
CA ILE A 68 11.46 7.26 7.08
C ILE A 68 10.01 7.45 6.64
N THR A 69 9.62 6.97 5.45
CA THR A 69 8.30 7.26 4.88
C THR A 69 7.14 6.70 5.70
N PRO A 70 7.18 5.48 6.27
CA PRO A 70 6.13 4.97 7.14
C PRO A 70 5.82 5.90 8.31
N ALA A 71 6.84 6.38 9.02
CA ALA A 71 6.65 7.30 10.15
C ALA A 71 5.97 8.60 9.68
N ARG A 72 6.48 9.21 8.61
CA ARG A 72 5.91 10.43 8.03
C ARG A 72 4.45 10.26 7.60
N VAL A 73 4.10 9.11 7.01
CA VAL A 73 2.71 8.81 6.61
C VAL A 73 1.80 8.68 7.83
N LEU A 74 2.25 7.95 8.86
CA LEU A 74 1.49 7.79 10.10
C LEU A 74 1.30 9.12 10.85
N ASP A 75 2.31 10.00 10.85
CA ASP A 75 2.22 11.33 11.46
C ASP A 75 1.21 12.19 10.71
N ASN A 76 1.25 12.21 9.38
CA ASN A 76 0.28 12.93 8.56
C ASN A 76 -1.16 12.43 8.79
N TRP A 77 -1.37 11.11 8.87
CA TRP A 77 -2.70 10.58 9.19
C TRP A 77 -3.15 10.91 10.61
N SER A 78 -2.23 11.14 11.55
CA SER A 78 -2.57 11.54 12.93
C SER A 78 -3.17 12.94 13.02
N LEU A 79 -2.93 13.79 12.03
CA LEU A 79 -3.55 15.12 11.93
C LEU A 79 -5.06 15.05 11.64
N HIS A 80 -5.57 13.87 11.28
CA HIS A 80 -6.96 13.67 10.88
C HIS A 80 -7.64 12.65 11.80
N PRO A 81 -8.48 13.09 12.76
CA PRO A 81 -9.18 12.17 13.68
C PRO A 81 -10.00 11.09 12.95
N GLY A 82 -10.58 11.42 11.79
CA GLY A 82 -11.32 10.47 10.95
C GLY A 82 -10.48 9.33 10.35
N LEU A 83 -9.15 9.38 10.46
CA LEU A 83 -8.24 8.32 10.04
C LEU A 83 -7.73 7.45 11.20
N ALA A 84 -8.11 7.73 12.45
CA ALA A 84 -7.57 7.02 13.62
C ALA A 84 -7.71 5.49 13.52
N SER A 85 -8.93 5.01 13.22
CA SER A 85 -9.19 3.57 13.06
C SER A 85 -8.45 2.97 11.86
N PHE A 86 -8.36 3.70 10.75
CA PHE A 86 -7.63 3.24 9.57
C PHE A 86 -6.12 3.17 9.83
N LYS A 87 -5.55 4.17 10.52
CA LYS A 87 -4.15 4.20 10.94
C LYS A 87 -3.82 2.98 11.80
N ALA A 88 -4.63 2.69 12.83
CA ALA A 88 -4.43 1.54 13.71
C ALA A 88 -4.48 0.21 12.93
N TYR A 89 -5.46 0.06 12.03
CA TYR A 89 -5.52 -1.06 11.10
C TYR A 89 -4.25 -1.15 10.24
N PHE A 90 -3.83 -0.04 9.64
CA PHE A 90 -2.72 -0.05 8.68
C PHE A 90 -1.41 -0.41 9.38
N THR A 91 -1.15 0.17 10.55
CA THR A 91 0.02 -0.16 11.36
C THR A 91 0.03 -1.64 11.75
N SER A 92 -1.09 -2.17 12.27
CA SER A 92 -1.14 -3.56 12.69
C SER A 92 -0.99 -4.55 11.52
N VAL A 93 -1.63 -4.30 10.39
CA VAL A 93 -1.64 -5.26 9.28
C VAL A 93 -0.41 -5.16 8.40
N TRP A 94 0.06 -3.94 8.11
CA TRP A 94 1.10 -3.72 7.09
C TRP A 94 2.45 -3.32 7.68
N LEU A 95 2.51 -2.69 8.86
CA LEU A 95 3.78 -2.22 9.43
C LEU A 95 4.29 -3.08 10.59
N SER A 96 3.42 -3.88 11.22
CA SER A 96 3.79 -4.75 12.35
C SER A 96 3.93 -6.23 12.00
N ARG A 97 3.53 -6.63 10.79
CA ARG A 97 3.68 -8.01 10.32
C ARG A 97 5.10 -8.26 9.78
N ARG A 98 5.47 -9.55 9.73
CA ARG A 98 6.77 -10.04 9.20
C ARG A 98 6.94 -9.88 7.69
N PHE A 99 5.95 -9.31 7.00
CA PHE A 99 6.00 -9.05 5.57
C PHE A 99 6.38 -7.60 5.35
N THR A 100 7.38 -7.35 4.52
CA THR A 100 7.68 -5.99 4.06
C THR A 100 6.68 -5.69 2.94
N PRO A 101 5.71 -4.77 3.10
CA PRO A 101 4.68 -4.54 2.07
C PRO A 101 5.22 -3.75 0.88
N PHE A 102 6.42 -3.22 1.03
CA PHE A 102 7.05 -2.28 0.15
C PHE A 102 8.55 -2.64 0.12
N LEU A 103 9.21 -2.43 -1.00
CA LEU A 103 10.67 -2.34 -1.08
C LEU A 103 11.01 -1.02 -1.75
N PRO A 104 12.24 -0.48 -1.58
CA PRO A 104 12.70 0.63 -2.40
C PRO A 104 12.54 0.27 -3.89
N MET A 105 12.08 1.22 -4.70
CA MET A 105 11.93 1.02 -6.16
C MET A 105 13.21 0.53 -6.84
N ALA A 106 14.37 0.92 -6.32
CA ALA A 106 15.68 0.45 -6.78
C ALA A 106 15.85 -1.08 -6.65
N ASP A 107 15.29 -1.69 -5.60
CA ASP A 107 15.42 -3.11 -5.27
C ASP A 107 14.37 -3.98 -5.98
N ILE A 108 13.23 -3.37 -6.35
CA ILE A 108 12.14 -4.04 -7.09
C ILE A 108 12.52 -4.33 -8.56
N SER A 109 13.53 -3.65 -9.10
CA SER A 109 13.98 -3.82 -10.50
C SER A 109 14.45 -5.25 -10.84
N HIS A 110 14.89 -6.02 -9.84
CA HIS A 110 15.30 -7.42 -9.98
C HIS A 110 14.23 -8.44 -9.54
N THR A 111 13.08 -7.98 -9.03
CA THR A 111 11.97 -8.86 -8.67
C THR A 111 11.12 -9.17 -9.90
N THR A 112 10.79 -10.45 -10.10
CA THR A 112 9.88 -10.87 -11.17
C THR A 112 8.54 -10.19 -10.95
N ARG A 113 8.25 -9.22 -11.81
CA ARG A 113 7.13 -8.26 -11.73
C ARG A 113 5.78 -8.89 -12.03
N VAL A 114 5.59 -10.16 -11.71
CA VAL A 114 4.36 -10.90 -11.99
C VAL A 114 3.56 -10.95 -10.70
N CYS A 115 2.62 -10.01 -10.58
CA CYS A 115 1.40 -10.30 -9.82
C CYS A 115 0.79 -11.53 -10.51
N ASP A 116 0.60 -12.63 -9.79
CA ASP A 116 0.10 -13.89 -10.38
C ASP A 116 -1.26 -13.70 -11.07
N ASP A 117 -1.97 -12.61 -10.75
CA ASP A 117 -3.20 -12.15 -11.41
C ASP A 117 -3.09 -10.69 -11.90
N GLU A 118 -2.34 -10.50 -12.98
CA GLU A 118 -2.09 -9.18 -13.59
C GLU A 118 -3.39 -8.46 -13.99
N GLN A 119 -4.44 -9.21 -14.37
CA GLN A 119 -5.70 -8.63 -14.81
C GLN A 119 -6.47 -7.99 -13.64
N SER A 120 -6.61 -8.71 -12.53
CA SER A 120 -7.21 -8.14 -11.31
C SER A 120 -6.37 -7.00 -10.75
N CYS A 121 -5.04 -7.12 -10.79
CA CYS A 121 -4.11 -6.06 -10.42
C CYS A 121 -4.36 -4.76 -11.24
N ARG A 122 -4.56 -4.86 -12.57
CA ARG A 122 -4.92 -3.70 -13.43
C ARG A 122 -6.28 -3.11 -13.12
N GLU A 123 -7.28 -3.94 -12.82
CA GLU A 123 -8.63 -3.46 -12.50
C GLU A 123 -8.64 -2.69 -11.17
N LEU A 124 -7.97 -3.23 -10.14
CA LEU A 124 -7.79 -2.56 -8.85
C LEU A 124 -7.08 -1.22 -8.99
N GLN A 125 -6.06 -1.14 -9.85
CA GLN A 125 -5.39 0.12 -10.18
C GLN A 125 -6.37 1.14 -10.76
N ARG A 126 -7.23 0.74 -11.71
CA ARG A 126 -8.23 1.62 -12.30
C ARG A 126 -9.23 2.14 -11.25
N CYS A 127 -9.76 1.27 -10.41
CA CYS A 127 -10.70 1.65 -9.33
C CYS A 127 -10.06 2.64 -8.34
N TYR A 128 -8.81 2.36 -7.94
CA TYR A 128 -8.05 3.24 -7.05
C TYR A 128 -7.84 4.63 -7.66
N GLN A 129 -7.40 4.70 -8.92
CA GLN A 129 -7.16 5.96 -9.62
C GLN A 129 -8.46 6.75 -9.86
N ALA A 130 -9.54 6.08 -10.26
CA ALA A 130 -10.84 6.74 -10.43
C ALA A 130 -11.35 7.38 -9.13
N ARG A 131 -11.19 6.68 -8.01
CA ARG A 131 -11.56 7.22 -6.69
C ARG A 131 -10.63 8.35 -6.23
N LEU A 132 -9.34 8.30 -6.60
CA LEU A 132 -8.41 9.38 -6.30
C LEU A 132 -8.77 10.64 -7.10
N HIS A 133 -9.09 10.50 -8.38
CA HIS A 133 -9.53 11.61 -9.23
C HIS A 133 -10.81 12.28 -8.74
N THR A 134 -11.75 11.53 -8.19
CA THR A 134 -12.97 12.11 -7.58
C THR A 134 -12.73 12.73 -6.20
N ALA A 135 -11.63 12.35 -5.54
CA ALA A 135 -11.26 12.83 -4.21
C ALA A 135 -10.38 14.09 -4.21
N LEU A 136 -9.66 14.33 -5.30
CA LEU A 136 -8.94 15.56 -5.53
C LEU A 136 -9.89 16.53 -6.24
N PRO A 137 -10.17 17.72 -5.69
CA PRO A 137 -10.86 18.74 -6.48
C PRO A 137 -10.02 19.04 -7.73
N ASP A 138 -10.69 19.25 -8.86
CA ASP A 138 -10.06 19.68 -10.10
C ASP A 138 -9.14 20.87 -9.80
N VAL A 139 -7.84 20.68 -10.04
CA VAL A 139 -6.81 21.72 -9.90
C VAL A 139 -7.08 22.91 -10.83
N ASN A 140 -8.02 22.79 -11.77
CA ASN A 140 -8.39 23.84 -12.72
C ASN A 140 -9.73 24.53 -12.48
N GLY A 141 -10.34 24.45 -11.29
CA GLY A 141 -11.37 25.42 -10.86
C GLY A 141 -12.46 25.76 -11.89
N ARG A 142 -12.88 24.81 -12.73
CA ARG A 142 -13.99 25.02 -13.67
C ARG A 142 -15.25 24.44 -13.07
N VAL A 143 -16.04 25.34 -12.49
CA VAL A 143 -17.47 25.14 -12.25
C VAL A 143 -18.12 24.84 -13.60
N THR A 144 -18.62 23.62 -13.78
CA THR A 144 -19.56 23.32 -14.84
C THR A 144 -20.92 23.86 -14.42
N ALA A 145 -21.39 24.89 -15.11
CA ALA A 145 -22.81 25.24 -15.18
C ALA A 145 -23.52 24.28 -16.15
#